data_AF-A0A804QAI8-F1
#
_entry.id   AF-A0A804QAI8-F1
#
_cell.length_a   1.000
_cell.length_b   1.000
_cell.length_c   1.000
_cell.angle_alpha   90.00
_cell.angle_beta   90.00
_cell.angle_gamma   90.00
#
_symmetry.space_group_name_H-M   'P 1'
#
loop_
_entity.id
_entity.type
_entity.pdbx_description
1 polymer ?
#
loop_
_entity_poly.entity_id
_entity_poly.type
_entity_poly.pdbx_seq_one_letter_code
_entity_poly.pdbx_strand_id
1 'polypeptide(L)' 'MAKGEVPAIGIDLGTMYSCVGVWQHNRVKIITNDQGNHTTPSYVAFTDTERLIGDAAKNQVAMNPTNTVFV' A
#
# COMPACT_ATOMS: atom_id res chain seq x y z
N MET A 1 12.80 -17.04 -23.28
CA MET A 1 13.14 -16.76 -21.87
C MET A 1 12.40 -17.77 -21.02
N ALA A 2 13.09 -18.55 -20.18
CA ALA A 2 12.41 -19.37 -19.19
C ALA A 2 11.51 -18.42 -18.37
N LYS A 3 10.24 -18.78 -18.20
CA LYS A 3 9.27 -18.02 -17.42
C LYS A 3 9.74 -18.10 -15.97
N GLY A 4 10.63 -17.19 -15.59
CA GLY A 4 11.21 -17.14 -14.25
C GLY A 4 10.08 -17.09 -13.24
N GLU A 5 10.18 -17.92 -12.21
CA GLU A 5 9.22 -17.98 -11.13
C GLU A 5 9.01 -16.57 -10.58
N VAL A 6 7.74 -16.12 -10.52
CA VAL A 6 7.40 -14.80 -9.98
C VAL A 6 7.76 -14.83 -8.48
N PRO A 7 8.55 -13.88 -7.96
CA PRO A 7 9.00 -13.94 -6.57
C PRO A 7 7.81 -13.77 -5.63
N ALA A 8 7.76 -14.60 -4.58
CA ALA A 8 6.83 -14.39 -3.48
C ALA A 8 7.15 -13.09 -2.74
N ILE A 9 6.11 -12.41 -2.25
CA ILE A 9 6.21 -11.19 -1.45
C ILE A 9 5.78 -11.45 -0.01
N GLY A 10 6.35 -10.70 0.93
CA GLY A 10 5.89 -10.62 2.30
C GLY A 10 5.12 -9.31 2.51
N ILE A 11 3.96 -9.38 3.14
CA ILE A 11 3.13 -8.22 3.44
C ILE A 11 2.90 -8.16 4.94
N ASP A 12 3.27 -7.03 5.54
CA ASP A 12 2.82 -6.64 6.87
C ASP A 12 1.54 -5.82 6.74
N LEU A 13 0.43 -6.36 7.25
CA LEU A 13 -0.90 -5.74 7.23
C LEU A 13 -1.18 -5.13 8.61
N GLY A 14 -0.50 -4.01 8.89
CA GLY A 14 -0.65 -3.31 10.14
C GLY A 14 -1.92 -2.47 10.22
N THR A 15 -2.31 -2.17 11.47
CA THR A 15 -3.41 -1.26 11.84
C THR A 15 -3.27 0.08 11.12
N MET A 16 -2.24 0.88 11.44
CA MET A 16 -2.10 2.23 10.87
C MET A 16 -1.40 2.28 9.49
N TYR A 17 -0.41 1.42 9.28
CA TYR A 17 0.38 1.34 8.05
C TYR A 17 0.64 -0.11 7.67
N SER A 18 0.75 -0.34 6.37
CA SER A 18 1.15 -1.62 5.77
C SER A 18 2.50 -1.48 5.06
N CYS A 19 3.22 -2.59 4.91
CA CYS A 19 4.54 -2.65 4.29
C CYS A 19 4.65 -3.90 3.41
N VAL A 20 5.39 -3.80 2.29
CA VAL A 20 5.62 -4.94 1.39
C VAL A 20 7.10 -5.09 1.06
N GLY A 21 7.58 -6.33 1.15
CA GLY A 21 8.95 -6.71 0.85
C GLY A 21 9.03 -7.91 -0.09
N VAL A 22 10.15 -8.04 -0.79
CA VAL A 22 10.47 -9.17 -1.67
C VAL A 22 11.89 -9.66 -1.39
N TRP A 23 12.10 -10.97 -1.42
CA TRP A 23 13.44 -11.55 -1.39
C TRP A 23 14.00 -11.68 -2.81
N GLN A 24 15.06 -10.93 -3.11
CA GLN A 24 15.74 -10.97 -4.41
C GLN A 24 17.24 -10.73 -4.22
N HIS A 25 18.08 -11.39 -5.01
CA HIS A 25 19.53 -11.23 -4.96
C HIS A 25 20.12 -11.44 -3.55
N ASN A 26 19.67 -12.49 -2.86
CA ASN A 26 20.12 -12.88 -1.51
C ASN A 26 19.93 -11.79 -0.43
N ARG A 27 18.92 -10.92 -0.60
CA ARG A 27 18.56 -9.90 0.38
C ARG A 27 17.07 -9.59 0.33
N VAL A 28 16.55 -9.04 1.42
CA VAL A 28 15.21 -8.41 1.44
C VAL A 28 15.31 -7.03 0.80
N LYS A 29 14.38 -6.73 -0.11
CA LYS A 29 14.11 -5.38 -0.62
C LYS A 29 12.72 -4.95 -0.15
N ILE A 30 12.65 -3.84 0.58
CA ILE A 30 11.39 -3.17 0.90
C ILE A 30 10.96 -2.35 -0.32
N ILE A 31 9.74 -2.55 -0.78
CA ILE A 31 9.22 -1.94 -2.00
C ILE A 31 8.64 -0.57 -1.63
N THR A 32 8.98 0.46 -2.40
CA THR A 32 8.35 1.78 -2.28
C THR A 32 7.02 1.79 -3.01
N ASN A 33 6.04 2.52 -2.49
CA ASN A 33 4.83 2.86 -3.24
C ASN A 33 5.14 3.91 -4.33
N ASP A 34 4.10 4.32 -5.05
CA ASP A 34 4.17 5.33 -6.13
C ASP A 34 4.57 6.73 -5.63
N GLN A 35 4.41 7.01 -4.33
CA GLN A 35 4.87 8.24 -3.66
C GLN A 35 6.31 8.14 -3.14
N GLY A 36 6.97 6.99 -3.29
CA GLY A 36 8.33 6.76 -2.79
C GLY A 36 8.42 6.34 -1.32
N ASN A 37 7.29 6.10 -0.65
CA ASN A 37 7.25 5.67 0.75
C ASN A 37 7.42 4.15 0.87
N HIS A 38 8.18 3.69 1.87
CA HIS A 38 8.34 2.25 2.17
C HIS A 38 7.17 1.65 2.95
N THR A 39 6.30 2.49 3.52
CA THR A 39 5.06 2.10 4.16
C THR A 39 3.91 2.86 3.51
N THR A 40 2.73 2.24 3.49
CA THR A 40 1.51 2.83 2.93
C THR A 40 0.45 2.91 4.04
N PRO A 41 -0.24 4.05 4.23
CA PRO A 41 -1.32 4.14 5.21
C PRO A 41 -2.38 3.06 4.98
N SER A 42 -2.87 2.44 6.04
CA SER A 42 -3.97 1.47 5.99
C SER A 42 -5.32 2.19 5.90
N TYR A 43 -5.49 2.98 4.83
CA TYR A 43 -6.64 3.85 4.57
C TYR A 43 -7.27 3.49 3.22
N VAL A 44 -8.59 3.46 3.16
CA VAL A 44 -9.38 3.32 1.93
C VAL A 44 -10.46 4.39 1.94
N ALA A 45 -10.58 5.18 0.88
CA ALA A 45 -11.65 6.16 0.73
C ALA A 45 -12.47 5.88 -0.52
N PHE A 46 -13.77 6.11 -0.42
CA PHE A 46 -14.72 5.97 -1.51
C PHE A 46 -15.19 7.36 -1.95
N THR A 47 -15.13 7.62 -3.26
CA THR A 47 -15.70 8.81 -3.90
C THR A 47 -16.80 8.38 -4.88
N ASP A 48 -17.45 9.34 -5.53
CA ASP A 48 -18.48 9.04 -6.54
C ASP A 48 -17.91 8.33 -7.77
N THR A 49 -16.63 8.48 -8.04
CA THR A 49 -15.99 8.02 -9.28
C THR A 49 -14.95 6.92 -9.07
N GLU A 50 -14.36 6.82 -7.88
CA GLU A 50 -13.23 5.93 -7.66
C GLU A 50 -13.07 5.47 -6.20
N ARG A 51 -12.12 4.56 -6.00
CA ARG A 51 -11.66 4.10 -4.68
C ARG A 51 -10.21 4.51 -4.51
N LEU A 52 -9.94 5.37 -3.53
CA LEU A 52 -8.61 5.80 -3.17
C LEU A 52 -8.03 4.87 -2.10
N ILE A 53 -6.73 4.59 -2.17
CA ILE A 53 -6.03 3.67 -1.24
C ILE A 53 -4.73 4.34 -0.79
N GLY A 54 -4.37 4.15 0.48
CA GLY A 54 -3.07 4.59 0.99
C GLY A 54 -2.97 6.10 1.18
N ASP A 55 -1.88 6.68 0.69
CA ASP A 55 -1.60 8.11 0.85
C ASP A 55 -2.73 8.99 0.29
N ALA A 56 -3.27 8.64 -0.89
CA ALA A 56 -4.39 9.36 -1.50
C ALA A 56 -5.64 9.36 -0.60
N ALA A 57 -5.99 8.22 0.00
CA ALA A 57 -7.12 8.10 0.91
C ALA A 57 -6.91 8.92 2.20
N LYS A 58 -5.72 8.83 2.78
CA LYS A 58 -5.36 9.58 4.00
C LYS A 58 -5.38 11.10 3.76
N ASN A 59 -4.89 11.58 2.62
CA ASN A 59 -4.79 13.01 2.32
C ASN A 59 -6.14 13.73 2.24
N GLN A 60 -7.21 13.04 1.85
CA GLN A 60 -8.54 13.64 1.69
C GLN A 60 -9.47 13.43 2.90
N VAL A 61 -9.01 12.78 3.97
CA VAL A 61 -9.86 12.41 5.12
C VAL A 61 -10.59 13.61 5.74
N ALA A 62 -9.96 14.78 5.75
CA ALA A 62 -10.57 16.01 6.28
C ALA A 62 -11.77 16.50 5.44
N MET A 63 -11.78 16.22 4.13
CA MET A 63 -12.84 16.63 3.21
C MET A 63 -13.95 15.58 3.07
N ASN A 64 -13.64 14.31 3.35
CA ASN A 64 -14.56 13.19 3.16
C ASN A 64 -14.49 12.18 4.33
N PRO A 65 -14.70 12.62 5.58
CA PRO A 65 -14.41 11.81 6.75
C PRO A 65 -15.30 10.57 6.86
N THR A 66 -16.56 10.67 6.42
CA THR A 66 -17.55 9.60 6.53
C THR A 66 -17.36 8.47 5.52
N ASN A 67 -16.70 8.73 4.39
CA ASN A 67 -16.43 7.73 3.36
C ASN A 67 -14.96 7.31 3.32
N THR A 68 -14.21 7.59 4.39
CA THR A 68 -12.82 7.17 4.57
C THR A 68 -12.74 6.17 5.71
N VAL A 69 -12.35 4.94 5.39
CA VAL A 69 -12.19 3.84 6.33
C VAL A 69 -10.70 3.66 6.63
N PHE A 70 -10.38 3.49 7.91
CA PHE A 70 -9.06 3.15 8.40
C PHE A 70 -9.21 2.14 9.53
N VAL A 71 -8.20 1.29 9.71
CA VAL A 71 -8.12 0.31 10.79
C VAL A 71 -6.99 0.61 11.75
#